data_AF-A0A6L6BWM8-F1
#
_entry.id   AF-A0A6L6BWM8-F1
#
_cell.length_a   1.000
_cell.length_b   1.000
_cell.length_c   1.000
_cell.angle_alpha   90.00
_cell.angle_beta   90.00
_cell.angle_gamma   90.00
#
_symmetry.space_group_name_H-M   'P 1'
#
loop_
_entity.id
_entity.type
_entity.pdbx_description
1 polymer ?
#
loop_
_entity_poly.entity_id
_entity_poly.type
_entity_poly.pdbx_seq_one_letter_code
_entity_poly.pdbx_strand_id
1 'polypeptide(L)'
;MDLQYHDLRAGTSLSRRMGLERLTTDAQVALAITEPPPETRAYFRGRCLARFPEQVVAANWDSLVFDVGEAALQRVPMLEPGKGTQEAVGALIDSSVDAAELLQRLK
;
A
#
# COMPACT_ATOMS: atom_id res chain seq x y z
N MET A 1 -11.50 -29.92 14.62
CA MET A 1 -11.89 -29.72 13.21
C MET A 1 -11.99 -28.23 12.88
N ASP A 2 -12.60 -27.42 13.75
CA ASP A 2 -12.72 -25.95 13.61
C ASP A 2 -11.40 -25.24 13.23
N LEU A 3 -10.32 -25.43 13.99
CA LEU A 3 -9.03 -24.81 13.68
C LEU A 3 -8.42 -25.19 12.31
N GLN A 4 -8.68 -26.41 11.82
CA GLN A 4 -8.17 -26.85 10.51
C GLN A 4 -8.91 -26.18 9.34
N TYR A 5 -10.12 -25.66 9.57
CA TYR A 5 -10.85 -24.86 8.59
C TYR A 5 -10.14 -23.54 8.28
N HIS A 6 -9.53 -22.93 9.30
CA HIS A 6 -8.85 -21.63 9.23
C HIS A 6 -7.35 -21.71 8.91
N ASP A 7 -6.78 -22.90 8.73
CA ASP A 7 -5.36 -23.02 8.32
C ASP A 7 -5.16 -22.34 6.96
N LEU A 8 -4.14 -21.47 6.86
CA LEU A 8 -3.84 -20.68 5.66
C LEU A 8 -2.88 -21.41 4.70
N ARG A 9 -2.20 -22.46 5.16
CA ARG A 9 -1.23 -23.21 4.36
C ARG A 9 -1.93 -24.01 3.27
N ALA A 10 -1.33 -24.04 2.09
CA ALA A 10 -1.80 -24.87 1.00
C ALA A 10 -1.75 -26.35 1.39
N GLY A 11 -2.76 -27.12 0.97
CA GLY A 11 -2.84 -28.58 1.21
C GLY A 11 -3.37 -29.00 2.59
N THR A 12 -3.26 -28.17 3.62
CA THR A 12 -3.78 -28.47 4.97
C THR A 12 -5.10 -27.78 5.29
N SER A 13 -5.33 -26.61 4.68
CA SER A 13 -6.56 -25.83 4.81
C SER A 13 -7.79 -26.62 4.37
N LEU A 14 -8.71 -26.88 5.30
CA LEU A 14 -9.96 -27.57 4.97
C LEU A 14 -10.85 -26.69 4.09
N SER A 15 -10.98 -25.38 4.39
CA SER A 15 -11.80 -24.43 3.61
C SER A 15 -11.41 -24.38 2.13
N ARG A 16 -10.11 -24.37 1.81
CA ARG A 16 -9.62 -24.42 0.41
C ARG A 16 -9.97 -25.72 -0.32
N ARG A 17 -10.26 -26.81 0.39
CA ARG A 17 -10.68 -28.10 -0.19
C ARG A 17 -12.20 -28.25 -0.35
N MET A 18 -13.00 -27.35 0.25
CA MET A 18 -14.47 -27.50 0.29
C MET A 18 -15.20 -26.88 -0.90
N GLY A 19 -14.50 -26.35 -1.92
CA GLY A 19 -15.14 -25.81 -3.12
C GLY A 19 -16.03 -24.58 -2.86
N LEU A 20 -15.61 -23.70 -1.95
CA LEU A 20 -16.35 -22.49 -1.58
C LEU A 20 -16.56 -21.55 -2.78
N GLU A 21 -17.65 -20.77 -2.74
CA GLU A 21 -17.89 -19.70 -3.71
C GLU A 21 -16.75 -18.67 -3.68
N ARG A 22 -16.27 -18.28 -4.86
CA ARG A 22 -15.15 -17.35 -5.06
C ARG A 22 -15.67 -16.03 -5.62
N LEU A 23 -15.42 -14.95 -4.89
CA LEU A 23 -15.71 -13.58 -5.35
C LEU A 23 -14.56 -12.96 -6.15
N THR A 24 -13.36 -13.54 -6.07
CA THR A 24 -12.15 -13.07 -6.74
C THR A 24 -11.36 -14.21 -7.36
N THR A 25 -10.54 -13.88 -8.36
CA THR A 25 -9.59 -14.78 -9.01
C THR A 25 -8.27 -14.83 -8.26
N ASP A 26 -7.48 -15.90 -8.46
CA ASP A 26 -6.14 -16.00 -7.88
C ASP A 26 -5.20 -14.91 -8.41
N ALA A 27 -5.39 -14.46 -9.66
CA ALA A 27 -4.64 -13.35 -10.25
C ALA A 27 -4.92 -12.02 -9.52
N GLN A 28 -6.18 -11.71 -9.20
CA GLN A 28 -6.54 -10.52 -8.42
C GLN A 28 -5.93 -10.56 -7.01
N VAL A 29 -5.94 -11.72 -6.36
CA VAL A 29 -5.31 -11.90 -5.05
C VAL A 29 -3.80 -11.72 -5.13
N ALA A 30 -3.15 -12.32 -6.14
CA ALA A 30 -1.71 -12.18 -6.35
C ALA A 30 -1.30 -10.73 -6.58
N LEU A 31 -2.05 -9.98 -7.38
CA LEU A 31 -1.81 -8.55 -7.61
C LEU A 31 -1.93 -7.74 -6.30
N ALA A 32 -2.95 -8.03 -5.49
CA ALA A 32 -3.21 -7.31 -4.24
C ALA A 32 -2.17 -7.56 -3.13
N ILE A 33 -1.26 -8.52 -3.30
CA ILE A 33 -0.11 -8.71 -2.39
C ILE A 33 0.85 -7.51 -2.50
N THR A 34 1.04 -6.98 -3.71
CA THR A 34 2.05 -5.95 -3.99
C THR A 34 1.43 -4.60 -4.31
N GLU A 35 0.24 -4.58 -4.92
CA GLU A 35 -0.40 -3.34 -5.36
C GLU A 35 -1.45 -2.86 -4.36
N PRO A 36 -1.40 -1.58 -3.95
CA PRO A 36 -2.41 -1.00 -3.07
C PRO A 36 -3.73 -0.74 -3.82
N PRO A 37 -4.87 -0.69 -3.11
CA PRO A 37 -6.15 -0.33 -3.73
C PRO A 37 -6.13 1.13 -4.21
N PRO A 38 -6.58 1.42 -5.44
CA PRO A 38 -6.34 2.71 -6.09
C PRO A 38 -7.20 3.86 -5.55
N GLU A 39 -8.33 3.59 -4.93
CA GLU A 39 -9.36 4.59 -4.63
C GLU A 39 -9.25 5.17 -3.20
N THR A 40 -8.16 4.89 -2.49
CA THR A 40 -7.98 5.35 -1.10
C THR A 40 -6.56 5.82 -0.86
N ARG A 41 -6.32 6.44 0.30
CA ARG A 41 -4.98 6.83 0.79
C ARG A 41 -3.98 5.69 0.86
N ALA A 42 -4.44 4.43 0.88
CA ALA A 42 -3.57 3.28 0.81
C ALA A 42 -2.76 3.24 -0.49
N TYR A 43 -3.29 3.81 -1.58
CA TYR A 43 -2.56 3.97 -2.83
C TYR A 43 -1.29 4.81 -2.64
N PHE A 44 -1.44 6.04 -2.15
CA PHE A 44 -0.29 6.91 -1.85
C PHE A 44 0.73 6.20 -0.95
N ARG A 45 0.26 5.56 0.14
CA ARG A 45 1.17 4.86 1.05
C ARG A 45 1.93 3.71 0.41
N GLY A 46 1.21 2.80 -0.25
CA GLY A 46 1.81 1.62 -0.87
C GLY A 46 2.77 2.00 -1.99
N ARG A 47 2.39 2.97 -2.83
CA ARG A 47 3.25 3.45 -3.93
C ARG A 47 4.49 4.17 -3.43
N CYS A 48 4.40 4.98 -2.37
CA CYS A 48 5.58 5.60 -1.76
C CYS A 48 6.53 4.56 -1.15
N LEU A 49 6.00 3.55 -0.45
CA LEU A 49 6.82 2.45 0.08
C LEU A 49 7.50 1.64 -1.03
N ALA A 50 6.81 1.41 -2.14
CA ALA A 50 7.36 0.66 -3.27
C ALA A 50 8.41 1.47 -4.05
N ARG A 51 8.19 2.77 -4.26
CA ARG A 51 9.04 3.61 -5.14
C ARG A 51 10.19 4.28 -4.39
N PHE A 52 10.01 4.63 -3.12
CA PHE A 52 11.00 5.35 -2.31
C PHE A 52 11.37 4.60 -1.01
N PRO A 53 11.64 3.28 -1.05
CA PRO A 53 11.79 2.46 0.16
C PRO A 53 12.91 2.96 1.09
N GLU A 54 14.02 3.44 0.53
CA GLU A 54 15.16 3.94 1.31
C GLU A 54 14.92 5.30 1.96
N GLN A 55 13.94 6.06 1.46
CA GLN A 55 13.60 7.40 1.94
C GLN A 55 12.39 7.40 2.88
N VAL A 56 11.68 6.28 3.05
CA VAL A 56 10.55 6.16 3.99
C VAL A 56 11.05 5.53 5.29
N VAL A 57 11.06 6.33 6.36
CA VAL A 57 11.52 5.87 7.69
C VAL A 57 10.39 5.22 8.48
N ALA A 58 9.15 5.69 8.31
CA ALA A 58 7.99 5.11 8.99
C ALA A 58 6.70 5.30 8.18
N ALA A 59 5.80 4.33 8.29
CA ALA A 59 4.49 4.36 7.66
C ALA A 59 3.38 3.94 8.62
N ASN A 60 2.32 4.76 8.71
CA ASN A 60 1.14 4.54 9.53
C ASN A 60 -0.14 4.66 8.68
N TRP A 61 -1.31 4.54 9.30
CA TRP A 61 -2.60 4.77 8.63
C TRP A 61 -2.85 6.24 8.32
N ASP A 62 -2.38 7.14 9.17
CA ASP A 62 -2.63 8.58 9.11
C ASP A 62 -1.42 9.39 8.66
N SER A 63 -0.26 8.76 8.42
CA SER A 63 0.96 9.47 8.08
C SER A 63 2.05 8.62 7.43
N LEU A 64 2.87 9.28 6.63
CA LEU A 64 4.18 8.80 6.17
C LEU A 64 5.27 9.73 6.68
N VAL A 65 6.42 9.18 7.05
CA VAL A 65 7.61 9.94 7.47
C VAL A 65 8.75 9.62 6.53
N PHE A 66 9.34 10.66 5.95
CA PHE A 66 10.42 10.57 5.00
C PHE A 66 11.72 11.17 5.57
N ASP A 67 12.84 10.55 5.22
CA ASP A 67 14.17 11.15 5.29
C ASP A 67 14.62 11.51 3.87
N VAL A 68 14.80 12.80 3.64
CA VAL A 68 15.18 13.37 2.33
C VAL A 68 16.49 14.15 2.41
N GLY A 69 17.29 13.92 3.47
CA GLY A 69 18.56 14.63 3.69
C GLY A 69 18.42 16.06 4.20
N GLU A 70 17.21 16.48 4.59
CA GLU A 70 16.98 17.74 5.32
C GLU A 70 17.35 17.61 6.80
N ALA A 71 17.47 18.75 7.50
CA ALA A 71 17.81 18.77 8.93
C ALA A 71 16.77 18.06 9.82
N ALA A 72 15.53 17.92 9.34
CA ALA A 72 14.44 17.24 10.03
C ALA A 72 13.70 16.28 9.09
N LEU A 73 13.20 15.18 9.67
CA LEU A 73 12.33 14.24 8.97
C LEU A 73 11.03 14.91 8.56
N GLN A 74 10.58 14.61 7.34
CA GLN A 74 9.38 15.21 6.76
C GLN A 74 8.19 14.29 6.99
N ARG A 75 7.20 14.78 7.73
CA ARG A 75 5.96 14.02 8.00
C ARG A 75 4.83 14.51 7.11
N VAL A 76 4.27 13.61 6.31
CA VAL A 76 3.09 13.85 5.49
C VAL A 76 1.85 13.28 6.18
N PRO A 77 0.90 14.13 6.63
CA PRO A 77 -0.37 13.65 7.15
C PRO A 77 -1.30 13.17 6.03
N MET A 78 -2.06 12.12 6.29
CA MET A 78 -2.99 11.46 5.38
C MET A 78 -4.33 11.18 6.07
N LEU A 79 -4.91 12.19 6.71
CA LEU A 79 -6.07 12.02 7.60
C LEU A 79 -7.32 11.53 6.86
N GLU A 80 -7.53 12.00 5.63
CA GLU A 80 -8.70 11.70 4.82
C GLU A 80 -8.56 10.34 4.08
N PRO A 81 -9.40 9.33 4.36
CA PRO A 81 -9.30 8.02 3.72
C PRO A 81 -9.46 8.04 2.20
N GLY A 82 -10.25 8.98 1.67
CA GLY A 82 -10.53 9.13 0.24
C GLY A 82 -9.57 10.07 -0.52
N LYS A 83 -8.52 10.58 0.12
CA LYS A 83 -7.46 11.35 -0.56
C LYS A 83 -6.25 10.47 -0.85
N GLY A 84 -5.33 10.92 -1.71
CA GLY A 84 -4.14 10.16 -2.06
C GLY A 84 -4.44 8.91 -2.90
N THR A 85 -5.51 8.97 -3.70
CA THR A 85 -5.91 7.95 -4.66
C THR A 85 -4.99 7.94 -5.88
N GLN A 86 -5.06 6.89 -6.69
CA GLN A 86 -4.33 6.80 -7.96
C GLN A 86 -4.63 7.97 -8.88
N GLU A 87 -5.90 8.33 -9.01
CA GLU A 87 -6.33 9.48 -9.81
C GLU A 87 -5.68 10.78 -9.31
N ALA A 88 -5.62 10.98 -7.99
CA ALA A 88 -5.13 12.22 -7.41
C ALA A 88 -3.61 12.37 -7.46
N VAL A 89 -2.86 11.29 -7.22
CA VAL A 89 -1.40 11.37 -7.00
C VAL A 89 -0.57 10.37 -7.81
N GLY A 90 -1.18 9.48 -8.58
CA GLY A 90 -0.46 8.45 -9.34
C GLY A 90 0.57 9.03 -10.30
N ALA A 91 0.14 9.92 -11.19
CA ALA A 91 1.04 10.58 -12.14
C ALA A 91 2.10 11.44 -11.43
N LEU A 92 1.76 12.03 -10.29
CA LEU A 92 2.69 12.81 -9.47
C LEU A 92 3.82 11.92 -8.92
N ILE A 93 3.47 10.77 -8.33
CA ILE A 93 4.44 9.80 -7.81
C ILE A 93 5.32 9.26 -8.96
N ASP A 94 4.70 8.89 -10.08
CA ASP A 94 5.39 8.28 -11.23
C ASP A 94 6.40 9.23 -11.89
N SER A 95 6.07 10.53 -11.93
CA SER A 95 6.92 11.58 -12.50
C SER A 95 7.93 12.16 -11.53
N SER A 96 7.88 11.83 -10.24
CA SER A 96 8.88 12.26 -9.26
C SER A 96 10.07 11.31 -9.28
N VAL A 97 11.29 11.88 -9.32
CA VAL A 97 12.55 11.13 -9.33
C VAL A 97 12.81 10.51 -7.96
N ASP A 98 12.53 11.25 -6.88
CA ASP A 98 12.73 10.83 -5.50
C ASP A 98 11.62 11.37 -4.58
N ALA A 99 11.70 11.06 -3.27
CA ALA A 99 10.71 11.53 -2.31
C ALA A 99 10.85 13.04 -2.04
N ALA A 100 12.05 13.61 -2.15
CA ALA A 100 12.26 15.05 -1.98
C ALA A 100 11.46 15.86 -3.02
N GLU A 101 11.54 15.47 -4.29
CA GLU A 101 10.78 16.09 -5.38
C GLU A 101 9.26 15.90 -5.17
N LEU A 102 8.84 14.68 -4.81
CA LEU A 102 7.43 14.41 -4.51
C LEU A 102 6.89 15.35 -3.43
N LEU A 103 7.62 15.52 -2.33
CA LEU A 103 7.22 16.36 -1.20
C LEU A 103 7.17 17.84 -1.58
N GLN A 104 8.11 18.31 -2.41
CA GLN A 104 8.09 19.69 -2.91
C GLN A 104 6.85 19.95 -3.76
N ARG A 105 6.41 18.97 -4.55
CA ARG A 105 5.26 19.07 -5.46
C ARG A 105 3.90 18.82 -4.80
N LEU A 106 3.88 18.30 -3.56
CA LEU A 106 2.68 18.09 -2.75
C LEU A 106 2.25 19.34 -1.96
N LYS A 107 3.12 20.34 -1.84
CA LYS A 107 2.83 21.65 -1.22
C LYS A 107 1.92 22.48 -2.10
#